data_AF-A0A9N9WEE2-F1
#
_entry.id   AF-A0A9N9WEE2-F1
#
_cell.length_a   1.000
_cell.length_b   1.000
_cell.length_c   1.000
_cell.angle_alpha   90.00
_cell.angle_beta   90.00
_cell.angle_gamma   90.00
#
_symmetry.space_group_name_H-M   'P 1'
#
loop_
_entity.id
_entity.type
_entity.pdbx_description
1 polymer ?
#
loop_
_entity_poly.entity_id
_entity_poly.type
_entity_poly.pdbx_seq_one_letter_code
_entity_poly.pdbx_strand_id
1 'polypeptide(L)'
;MAARTLLAETDIDAAATNLKGRNPLHELCWCKKDNAATICEIFLEFMPDYPINRTDLQGNSPLLLAYMNGQGAMCRVLVRAGACLAQENKDGISIFNYQVATKQLLHRLLDALPAEAPWAESDLCQECGTKFTLTMRKHHCRHCGRMLCNKCSSQDVPILKFGMNKPQRVCEICFNVLQVGAS
;
A
#
# COMPACT_ATOMS: atom_id res chain seq x y z
N MET A 1 -0.47 -14.07 -24.26
CA MET A 1 -1.63 -14.84 -24.76
C MET A 1 -1.92 -16.07 -23.90
N ALA A 2 -0.95 -16.95 -23.60
CA ALA A 2 -1.21 -18.15 -22.78
C ALA A 2 -1.82 -17.88 -21.39
N ALA A 3 -1.35 -16.85 -20.66
CA ALA A 3 -1.91 -16.51 -19.34
C ALA A 3 -3.36 -16.02 -19.40
N ARG A 4 -3.74 -15.31 -20.48
CA ARG A 4 -5.11 -14.83 -20.71
C ARG A 4 -6.05 -16.01 -20.99
N THR A 5 -5.64 -16.93 -21.85
CA THR A 5 -6.39 -18.16 -22.16
C THR A 5 -6.55 -19.03 -20.91
N LEU A 6 -5.49 -19.24 -20.13
CA LEU A 6 -5.56 -20.06 -18.90
C LEU A 6 -6.45 -19.46 -17.81
N LEU A 7 -6.48 -18.13 -17.65
CA LEU A 7 -7.26 -17.46 -16.60
C LEU A 7 -8.70 -17.11 -17.03
N ALA A 8 -8.96 -16.96 -18.33
CA ALA A 8 -10.29 -16.60 -18.85
C ALA A 8 -11.11 -17.80 -19.35
N GLU A 9 -10.45 -18.91 -19.71
CA GLU A 9 -11.12 -20.11 -20.27
C GLU A 9 -11.20 -21.27 -19.27
N THR A 10 -10.89 -21.02 -17.99
CA THR A 10 -10.99 -22.04 -16.92
C THR A 10 -11.73 -21.50 -15.70
N ASP A 11 -12.46 -22.38 -15.00
CA ASP A 11 -13.11 -22.08 -13.70
C ASP A 11 -12.10 -21.94 -12.53
N ILE A 12 -10.85 -21.57 -12.82
CA ILE A 12 -9.82 -21.43 -11.79
C ILE A 12 -10.05 -20.11 -11.05
N ASP A 13 -10.40 -20.21 -9.76
CA ASP A 13 -10.40 -19.06 -8.85
C ASP A 13 -8.97 -18.55 -8.67
N ALA A 14 -8.60 -17.52 -9.44
CA ALA A 14 -7.30 -16.88 -9.38
C ALA A 14 -7.03 -16.18 -8.04
N ALA A 15 -8.07 -15.91 -7.24
CA ALA A 15 -7.95 -15.30 -5.91
C ALA A 15 -7.92 -16.34 -4.77
N ALA A 16 -7.91 -17.64 -5.12
CA ALA A 16 -7.85 -18.73 -4.16
C ALA A 16 -6.62 -18.60 -3.25
N THR A 17 -6.81 -18.97 -1.99
CA THR A 17 -5.77 -18.88 -0.96
C THR A 17 -5.30 -20.26 -0.52
N ASN A 18 -4.01 -20.42 -0.28
CA ASN A 18 -3.47 -21.64 0.32
C ASN A 18 -3.75 -21.73 1.84
N LEU A 19 -3.23 -22.76 2.50
CA LEU A 19 -3.38 -23.00 3.95
C LEU A 19 -2.85 -21.86 4.84
N LYS A 20 -2.04 -20.95 4.31
CA LYS A 20 -1.53 -19.76 5.01
C LYS A 20 -2.37 -18.50 4.72
N GLY A 21 -3.48 -18.63 3.99
CA GLY A 21 -4.30 -17.50 3.53
C GLY A 21 -3.65 -16.71 2.39
N ARG A 22 -2.60 -17.23 1.77
CA ARG A 22 -1.84 -16.52 0.73
C ARG A 22 -2.48 -16.75 -0.63
N ASN A 23 -2.81 -15.65 -1.29
CA ASN A 23 -3.19 -15.62 -2.70
C ASN A 23 -1.93 -15.58 -3.60
N PRO A 24 -2.06 -15.74 -4.93
CA PRO A 24 -0.93 -15.67 -5.85
C PRO A 24 0.01 -14.46 -5.69
N LEU A 25 -0.50 -13.27 -5.36
CA LEU A 25 0.35 -12.08 -5.16
C LEU A 25 1.26 -12.21 -3.93
N HIS A 26 0.77 -12.83 -2.86
CA HIS A 26 1.63 -13.14 -1.71
C HIS A 26 2.74 -14.12 -2.13
N GLU A 27 2.41 -15.16 -2.88
CA GLU A 27 3.39 -16.15 -3.34
C GLU A 27 4.43 -15.53 -4.28
N LEU A 28 4.03 -14.60 -5.16
CA LEU A 28 4.96 -13.82 -5.96
C LEU A 28 5.93 -12.98 -5.10
N CYS A 29 5.46 -12.43 -3.97
CA CYS A 29 6.32 -11.69 -3.05
C CYS A 29 7.30 -12.61 -2.29
N TRP A 30 6.98 -13.89 -2.12
CA TRP A 30 7.92 -14.89 -1.58
C TRP A 30 8.92 -15.41 -2.61
N CYS A 31 8.52 -15.43 -3.88
CA CYS A 31 9.40 -15.78 -4.98
C CYS A 31 10.46 -14.69 -5.16
N LYS A 32 11.71 -14.97 -4.77
CA LYS A 32 12.86 -14.09 -5.01
C LYS A 32 13.32 -14.11 -6.49
N LYS A 33 12.39 -14.21 -7.43
CA LYS A 33 12.68 -14.22 -8.87
C LYS A 33 12.52 -12.82 -9.43
N ASP A 34 13.44 -12.43 -10.30
CA ASP A 34 13.46 -11.08 -10.87
C ASP A 34 12.22 -10.75 -11.72
N ASN A 35 11.55 -11.77 -12.26
CA ASN A 35 10.34 -11.61 -13.07
C ASN A 35 9.04 -11.53 -12.26
N ALA A 36 9.08 -11.63 -10.92
CA ALA A 36 7.87 -11.65 -10.10
C ALA A 36 7.04 -10.36 -10.29
N ALA A 37 7.70 -9.19 -10.39
CA ALA A 37 7.02 -7.91 -10.60
C ALA A 37 6.32 -7.86 -11.97
N THR A 38 6.98 -8.34 -13.03
CA THR A 38 6.39 -8.40 -14.38
C THR A 38 5.20 -9.36 -14.43
N ILE A 39 5.29 -10.50 -13.75
CA ILE A 39 4.16 -11.44 -13.65
C ILE A 39 2.99 -10.77 -12.93
N CYS A 40 3.25 -10.07 -11.82
CA CYS A 40 2.23 -9.33 -11.07
C CYS A 40 1.55 -8.25 -11.93
N GLU A 41 2.33 -7.49 -12.70
CA GLU A 41 1.82 -6.44 -13.58
C GLU A 41 0.87 -7.02 -14.65
N ILE A 42 1.32 -8.05 -15.38
CA ILE A 42 0.50 -8.74 -16.39
C ILE A 42 -0.76 -9.34 -15.76
N PHE A 43 -0.66 -9.90 -14.56
CA PHE A 43 -1.77 -10.52 -13.86
C PHE A 43 -2.85 -9.50 -13.49
N LEU A 44 -2.45 -8.33 -12.98
CA LEU A 44 -3.35 -7.23 -12.62
C LEU A 44 -3.95 -6.52 -13.84
N GLU A 45 -3.22 -6.48 -14.97
CA GLU A 45 -3.78 -5.99 -16.25
C GLU A 45 -4.94 -6.87 -16.74
N PHE A 46 -4.88 -8.18 -16.54
CA PHE A 46 -5.94 -9.10 -16.94
C PHE A 46 -7.08 -9.22 -15.91
N MET A 47 -6.83 -8.91 -14.64
CA MET A 47 -7.80 -8.95 -13.56
C MET A 47 -7.79 -7.65 -12.77
N PRO A 48 -8.43 -6.58 -13.30
CA PRO A 48 -8.42 -5.26 -12.67
C PRO A 48 -9.09 -5.26 -11.28
N ASP A 49 -10.09 -6.12 -11.08
CA ASP A 49 -10.83 -6.23 -9.81
C ASP A 49 -10.18 -7.21 -8.82
N TYR A 50 -8.95 -7.66 -9.08
CA TYR A 50 -8.27 -8.60 -8.22
C TYR A 50 -8.08 -8.03 -6.80
N PRO A 51 -8.33 -8.79 -5.72
CA PRO A 51 -8.31 -8.29 -4.35
C PRO A 51 -6.87 -8.07 -3.83
N ILE A 52 -6.21 -7.03 -4.33
CA ILE A 52 -4.79 -6.70 -4.05
C ILE A 52 -4.51 -6.44 -2.57
N ASN A 53 -5.52 -5.99 -1.82
CA ASN A 53 -5.41 -5.64 -0.41
C ASN A 53 -5.78 -6.79 0.54
N ARG A 54 -6.19 -7.95 0.01
CA ARG A 54 -6.47 -9.13 0.84
C ARG A 54 -5.20 -9.54 1.57
N THR A 55 -5.31 -9.78 2.87
CA THR A 55 -4.17 -10.16 3.71
C THR A 55 -4.08 -11.67 3.90
N ASP A 56 -2.89 -12.16 4.22
CA ASP A 56 -2.68 -13.53 4.69
C ASP A 56 -3.19 -13.74 6.13
N LEU A 57 -3.02 -14.95 6.69
CA LEU A 57 -3.47 -15.26 8.06
C LEU A 57 -2.72 -14.48 9.15
N GLN A 58 -1.56 -13.87 8.85
CA GLN A 58 -0.84 -13.00 9.79
C GLN A 58 -1.24 -11.52 9.60
N GLY A 59 -2.13 -11.22 8.65
CA GLY A 59 -2.54 -9.85 8.32
C GLY A 59 -1.56 -9.14 7.39
N ASN A 60 -0.56 -9.83 6.82
CA ASN A 60 0.35 -9.20 5.88
C ASN A 60 -0.37 -8.98 4.55
N SER A 61 -0.33 -7.76 4.04
CA SER A 61 -0.71 -7.48 2.65
C SER A 61 0.43 -7.89 1.70
N PRO A 62 0.14 -8.13 0.40
CA PRO A 62 1.18 -8.32 -0.60
C PRO A 62 2.21 -7.18 -0.62
N LEU A 63 1.75 -5.93 -0.45
CA LEU A 63 2.63 -4.76 -0.42
C LEU A 63 3.59 -4.79 0.77
N LEU A 64 3.10 -5.15 1.97
CA LEU A 64 3.95 -5.28 3.14
C LEU A 64 5.03 -6.36 2.93
N LEU A 65 4.66 -7.54 2.42
CA LEU A 65 5.61 -8.61 2.13
C LEU A 65 6.68 -8.18 1.12
N ALA A 66 6.27 -7.55 0.01
CA ALA A 66 7.20 -7.04 -0.99
C ALA A 66 8.17 -6.01 -0.39
N TYR A 67 7.67 -5.12 0.47
CA TYR A 67 8.47 -4.09 1.13
C TYR A 67 9.48 -4.69 2.12
N MET A 68 9.03 -5.63 2.96
CA MET A 68 9.89 -6.33 3.91
C MET A 68 11.02 -7.11 3.23
N ASN A 69 10.75 -7.66 2.05
CA ASN A 69 11.72 -8.39 1.24
C ASN A 69 12.62 -7.48 0.39
N GLY A 70 12.46 -6.15 0.45
CA GLY A 70 13.25 -5.20 -0.34
C GLY A 70 12.93 -5.23 -1.85
N GLN A 71 11.79 -5.80 -2.25
CA GLN A 71 11.40 -5.94 -3.65
C GLN A 71 10.80 -4.64 -4.19
N GLY A 72 11.64 -3.64 -4.44
CA GLY A 72 11.19 -2.31 -4.87
C GLY A 72 10.37 -2.33 -6.16
N ALA A 73 10.71 -3.19 -7.12
CA ALA A 73 9.94 -3.35 -8.37
C ALA A 73 8.51 -3.86 -8.09
N MET A 74 8.38 -4.88 -7.23
CA MET A 74 7.09 -5.42 -6.81
C MET A 74 6.26 -4.38 -6.07
N CYS A 75 6.88 -3.65 -5.13
CA CYS A 75 6.21 -2.57 -4.38
C CYS A 75 5.62 -1.53 -5.33
N ARG A 76 6.36 -1.13 -6.37
CA ARG A 76 5.89 -0.14 -7.35
C ARG A 76 4.69 -0.62 -8.15
N VAL A 77 4.69 -1.88 -8.59
CA VAL A 77 3.55 -2.47 -9.31
C VAL A 77 2.31 -2.47 -8.41
N LEU A 78 2.46 -2.93 -7.17
CA LEU A 78 1.34 -2.99 -6.22
C LEU A 78 0.80 -1.59 -5.88
N VAL A 79 1.66 -0.61 -5.67
CA VAL A 79 1.25 0.79 -5.41
C VAL A 79 0.51 1.38 -6.61
N ARG A 80 0.99 1.15 -7.84
CA ARG A 80 0.31 1.61 -9.06
C ARG A 80 -1.06 0.98 -9.26
N ALA A 81 -1.22 -0.28 -8.82
CA ALA A 81 -2.47 -1.00 -8.85
C ALA A 81 -3.41 -0.65 -7.67
N GLY A 82 -3.09 0.37 -6.87
CA GLY A 82 -3.97 0.85 -5.80
C GLY A 82 -3.89 0.04 -4.51
N ALA A 83 -2.73 -0.55 -4.18
CA ALA A 83 -2.53 -1.15 -2.87
C ALA A 83 -2.67 -0.11 -1.74
N CYS A 84 -3.26 -0.52 -0.62
CA CYS A 84 -3.29 0.25 0.62
C CYS A 84 -1.90 0.23 1.26
N LEU A 85 -1.30 1.42 1.42
CA LEU A 85 0.05 1.56 1.98
C LEU A 85 0.07 1.35 3.50
N ALA A 86 -1.03 1.70 4.17
CA ALA A 86 -1.10 1.79 5.62
C ALA A 86 -1.79 0.58 6.28
N GLN A 87 -2.00 -0.52 5.56
CA GLN A 87 -2.53 -1.74 6.15
C GLN A 87 -1.52 -2.30 7.16
N GLU A 88 -1.97 -2.45 8.40
CA GLU A 88 -1.20 -3.07 9.48
C GLU A 88 -1.48 -4.57 9.52
N ASN A 89 -0.43 -5.37 9.78
CA ASN A 89 -0.59 -6.78 10.10
C ASN A 89 -0.98 -6.96 11.58
N LYS A 90 -1.08 -8.22 12.04
CA LYS A 90 -1.43 -8.52 13.44
C LYS A 90 -0.44 -7.99 14.47
N ASP A 91 0.78 -7.69 14.06
CA ASP A 91 1.84 -7.13 14.91
C ASP A 91 1.86 -5.59 14.86
N GLY A 92 0.89 -4.97 14.17
CA GLY A 92 0.81 -3.51 14.00
C GLY A 92 1.83 -2.95 12.99
N ILE A 93 2.41 -3.80 12.14
CA ILE A 93 3.46 -3.40 11.19
C ILE A 93 2.85 -3.06 9.83
N SER A 94 3.28 -1.93 9.27
CA SER A 94 3.03 -1.47 7.90
C SER A 94 4.34 -0.99 7.26
N ILE A 95 4.31 -0.57 5.99
CA ILE A 95 5.51 -0.06 5.31
C ILE A 95 6.05 1.24 5.93
N PHE A 96 5.27 1.92 6.78
CA PHE A 96 5.65 3.18 7.43
C PHE A 96 6.48 3.00 8.70
N ASN A 97 6.29 1.89 9.42
CA ASN A 97 6.97 1.62 10.69
C ASN A 97 7.91 0.40 10.64
N TYR A 98 7.88 -0.38 9.55
CA TYR A 98 8.85 -1.45 9.33
C TYR A 98 10.28 -0.91 9.25
N GLN A 99 11.18 -1.52 10.01
CA GLN A 99 12.57 -1.08 10.11
C GLN A 99 13.35 -1.43 8.84
N VAL A 100 13.93 -0.41 8.21
CA VAL A 100 14.75 -0.51 7.01
C VAL A 100 15.98 0.38 7.16
N ALA A 101 17.05 0.04 6.44
CA ALA A 101 18.29 0.83 6.48
C ALA A 101 18.09 2.28 6.03
N THR A 102 17.19 2.52 5.04
CA THR A 102 16.87 3.86 4.53
C THR A 102 15.38 3.98 4.18
N LYS A 103 14.80 5.18 4.33
CA LYS A 103 13.42 5.48 3.94
C LYS A 103 13.25 5.83 2.45
N GLN A 104 14.30 5.66 1.64
CA GLN A 104 14.29 6.06 0.22
C GLN A 104 13.20 5.32 -0.58
N LEU A 105 13.02 4.01 -0.35
CA LEU A 105 11.97 3.25 -1.03
C LEU A 105 10.58 3.78 -0.68
N LEU A 106 10.30 4.04 0.61
CA LEU A 106 9.02 4.61 1.04
C LEU A 106 8.73 5.95 0.35
N HIS A 107 9.70 6.87 0.32
CA HIS A 107 9.52 8.17 -0.31
C HIS A 107 9.27 8.04 -1.82
N ARG A 108 9.99 7.17 -2.52
CA ARG A 108 9.77 6.89 -3.94
C ARG A 108 8.39 6.28 -4.21
N LEU A 109 7.89 5.41 -3.32
CA LEU A 109 6.54 4.84 -3.46
C LEU A 109 5.46 5.91 -3.28
N LEU A 110 5.60 6.78 -2.28
CA LEU A 110 4.69 7.92 -2.05
C LEU A 110 4.70 8.90 -3.23
N ASP A 111 5.87 9.16 -3.80
CA ASP A 111 5.98 10.02 -4.97
C ASP A 111 5.37 9.37 -6.23
N ALA A 112 5.51 8.05 -6.37
CA ALA A 112 4.97 7.28 -7.49
C ALA A 112 3.45 6.97 -7.39
N LEU A 113 2.76 7.39 -6.33
CA LEU A 113 1.30 7.21 -6.21
C LEU A 113 0.59 7.90 -7.38
N PRO A 114 -0.30 7.18 -8.11
CA PRO A 114 -1.05 7.76 -9.23
C PRO A 114 -2.29 8.55 -8.80
N ALA A 115 -2.85 8.22 -7.63
CA ALA A 115 -4.04 8.83 -7.05
C ALA A 115 -3.98 8.71 -5.51
N GLU A 116 -4.98 9.25 -4.82
CA GLU A 116 -5.15 9.05 -3.37
C GLU A 116 -5.17 7.55 -3.06
N ALA A 117 -4.28 7.12 -2.15
CA ALA A 117 -4.22 5.72 -1.74
C ALA A 117 -5.48 5.33 -0.95
N PRO A 118 -5.93 4.06 -1.03
CA PRO A 118 -7.01 3.57 -0.19
C PRO A 118 -6.73 3.84 1.29
N TRP A 119 -7.77 4.24 2.02
CA TRP A 119 -7.66 4.52 3.44
C TRP A 119 -7.50 3.24 4.24
N ALA A 120 -6.55 3.26 5.18
CA ALA A 120 -6.46 2.24 6.20
C ALA A 120 -7.43 2.55 7.34
N GLU A 121 -7.84 1.48 8.03
CA GLU A 121 -8.64 1.55 9.24
C GLU A 121 -7.81 1.08 10.43
N SER A 122 -7.86 1.82 11.53
CA SER A 122 -7.21 1.46 12.79
C SER A 122 -7.96 2.07 13.97
N ASP A 123 -7.73 1.56 15.18
CA ASP A 123 -8.20 2.20 16.41
C ASP A 123 -7.11 3.01 17.10
N LEU A 124 -5.91 3.04 16.53
CA LEU A 124 -4.76 3.80 16.98
C LEU A 124 -4.28 4.76 15.87
N CYS A 125 -3.77 5.92 16.26
CA CYS A 125 -3.01 6.76 15.33
C CYS A 125 -1.80 5.98 14.83
N GLN A 126 -1.71 5.77 13.53
CA GLN A 126 -0.68 4.94 12.92
C GLN A 126 0.72 5.56 12.96
N GLU A 127 0.87 6.78 13.49
CA GLU A 127 2.15 7.46 13.74
C GLU A 127 2.54 7.39 15.23
N CYS A 128 1.67 7.88 16.13
CA CYS A 128 2.01 8.03 17.54
C CYS A 128 1.41 6.96 18.46
N GLY A 129 0.64 6.01 17.93
CA GLY A 129 0.00 4.93 18.69
C GLY A 129 -1.14 5.37 19.61
N THR A 130 -1.51 6.65 19.64
CA THR A 130 -2.59 7.14 20.51
C THR A 130 -3.93 6.56 20.08
N LYS A 131 -4.67 5.96 21.03
CA LYS A 131 -6.00 5.40 20.79
C LYS A 131 -7.03 6.48 20.46
N PHE A 132 -7.82 6.24 19.41
CA PHE A 132 -8.96 7.08 19.06
C PHE A 132 -10.09 6.93 20.10
N THR A 133 -10.76 8.03 20.41
CA THR A 133 -11.88 8.09 21.38
C THR A 133 -12.94 9.07 20.87
N LEU A 134 -14.03 9.27 21.61
CA LEU A 134 -15.07 10.25 21.22
C LEU A 134 -14.53 11.69 21.09
N THR A 135 -13.52 12.06 21.88
CA THR A 135 -12.87 13.38 21.83
C THR A 135 -11.63 13.38 20.95
N MET A 136 -11.01 12.21 20.73
CA MET A 136 -9.86 12.04 19.84
C MET A 136 -10.33 11.46 18.49
N ARG A 137 -10.58 12.34 17.51
CA ARG A 137 -11.15 11.97 16.20
C ARG A 137 -10.14 11.36 15.22
N LYS A 138 -10.63 10.46 14.37
CA LYS A 138 -9.89 9.83 13.26
C LYS A 138 -9.73 10.81 12.09
N HIS A 139 -8.54 10.85 11.49
CA HIS A 139 -8.26 11.62 10.27
C HIS A 139 -7.43 10.79 9.30
N HIS A 140 -7.75 10.85 8.01
CA HIS A 140 -6.95 10.20 6.99
C HIS A 140 -6.05 11.19 6.26
N CYS A 141 -4.81 10.79 5.99
CA CYS A 141 -3.94 11.51 5.08
C CYS A 141 -4.47 11.36 3.65
N ARG A 142 -4.80 12.47 2.99
CA ARG A 142 -5.33 12.49 1.60
C ARG A 142 -4.35 12.06 0.52
N HIS A 143 -3.10 11.82 0.91
CA HIS A 143 -2.06 11.33 0.01
C HIS A 143 -1.84 9.82 0.19
N CYS A 144 -1.51 9.38 1.41
CA CYS A 144 -1.08 8.00 1.67
C CYS A 144 -2.11 7.11 2.37
N GLY A 145 -3.26 7.65 2.77
CA GLY A 145 -4.36 6.88 3.36
C GLY A 145 -4.17 6.45 4.82
N ARG A 146 -3.06 6.80 5.49
CA ARG A 146 -2.85 6.53 6.93
C ARG A 146 -3.94 7.16 7.80
N MET A 147 -4.37 6.45 8.83
CA MET A 147 -5.25 6.93 9.88
C MET A 147 -4.46 7.56 11.03
N LEU A 148 -4.71 8.83 11.31
CA LEU A 148 -3.89 9.69 12.15
C LEU A 148 -4.74 10.56 13.08
N CYS A 149 -4.11 11.01 14.18
CA CYS A 149 -4.67 12.05 15.04
C CYS A 149 -4.38 13.45 14.47
N ASN A 150 -5.07 14.46 14.99
CA ASN A 150 -4.92 15.84 14.51
C ASN A 150 -3.47 16.36 14.59
N LYS A 151 -2.69 15.91 15.58
CA LYS A 151 -1.28 16.30 15.73
C LYS A 151 -0.38 15.72 14.63
N CYS A 152 -0.62 14.47 14.23
CA CYS A 152 0.19 13.75 13.24
C CYS A 152 -0.23 14.03 11.79
N SER A 153 -1.32 14.76 11.58
CA SER A 153 -1.82 15.19 10.28
C SER A 153 -2.19 16.68 10.29
N SER A 154 -1.31 17.51 10.87
CA SER A 154 -1.54 18.95 11.08
C SER A 154 -1.23 19.82 9.87
N GLN A 155 -0.75 19.22 8.78
CA GLN A 155 -0.34 19.91 7.57
C GLN A 155 -1.45 19.89 6.51
N ASP A 156 -1.58 20.97 5.76
CA ASP A 156 -2.47 21.08 4.61
C ASP A 156 -1.68 21.55 3.38
N VAL A 157 -1.77 20.81 2.27
CA VAL A 157 -1.05 21.13 1.02
C VAL A 157 -1.89 20.76 -0.20
N PRO A 158 -1.89 21.54 -1.29
CA PRO A 158 -2.47 21.10 -2.56
C PRO A 158 -1.77 19.85 -3.08
N ILE A 159 -2.53 18.85 -3.53
CA ILE A 159 -1.98 17.63 -4.14
C ILE A 159 -2.18 17.74 -5.65
N LEU A 160 -1.34 18.58 -6.28
CA LEU A 160 -1.46 18.94 -7.69
C LEU A 160 -1.41 17.72 -8.63
N LYS A 161 -0.58 16.72 -8.30
CA LYS A 161 -0.49 15.48 -9.08
C LYS A 161 -1.77 14.63 -9.08
N PHE A 162 -2.70 14.89 -8.15
CA PHE A 162 -4.03 14.27 -8.11
C PHE A 162 -5.13 15.24 -8.58
N GLY A 163 -4.77 16.39 -9.13
CA GLY A 163 -5.74 17.44 -9.51
C GLY A 163 -6.40 18.16 -8.32
N MET A 164 -5.92 17.96 -7.09
CA MET A 164 -6.47 18.57 -5.89
C MET A 164 -5.82 19.94 -5.63
N ASN A 165 -6.36 20.98 -6.28
CA ASN A 165 -5.82 22.34 -6.21
C ASN A 165 -6.07 23.04 -4.86
N LYS A 166 -7.07 22.61 -4.09
CA LYS A 166 -7.30 23.11 -2.73
C LYS A 166 -6.41 22.37 -1.74
N PRO A 167 -5.90 23.03 -0.68
CA PRO A 167 -5.13 22.36 0.36
C PRO A 167 -5.85 21.15 0.94
N GLN A 168 -5.15 20.03 1.04
CA GLN A 168 -5.64 18.77 1.60
C GLN A 168 -4.82 18.39 2.82
N ARG A 169 -5.50 17.80 3.80
CA ARG A 169 -4.86 17.28 5.00
C ARG A 169 -3.91 16.13 4.69
N VAL A 170 -2.66 16.27 5.12
CA VAL A 170 -1.63 15.25 4.95
C VAL A 170 -0.83 15.03 6.22
N CYS A 171 -0.18 13.87 6.32
CA CYS A 171 0.81 13.62 7.36
C CYS A 171 2.13 14.32 7.04
N GLU A 172 3.00 14.46 8.03
CA GLU A 172 4.29 15.13 7.88
C GLU A 172 5.17 14.49 6.78
N ILE A 173 5.20 13.16 6.70
CA ILE A 173 5.95 12.43 5.67
C ILE A 173 5.47 12.85 4.26
N CYS A 174 4.16 12.87 4.05
CA CYS A 174 3.58 13.22 2.75
C CYS A 174 3.72 14.71 2.45
N PHE A 175 3.62 15.58 3.46
CA PHE A 175 3.90 17.00 3.30
C PHE A 175 5.31 17.22 2.73
N ASN A 176 6.32 16.57 3.32
CA ASN A 176 7.71 16.67 2.85
C ASN A 176 7.89 16.12 1.43
N VAL A 177 7.31 14.95 1.12
CA VAL A 177 7.37 14.35 -0.23
C VAL A 177 6.73 15.28 -1.28
N LEU A 178 5.59 15.91 -0.96
CA LEU A 178 4.85 16.77 -1.89
C LEU A 178 5.48 18.15 -2.09
N GLN A 179 6.27 18.64 -1.13
CA GLN A 179 6.93 19.95 -1.21
C GLN A 179 8.30 19.88 -1.91
N VAL A 180 9.08 18.83 -1.68
CA VAL A 180 10.48 18.73 -2.13
C VAL A 180 10.61 17.91 -3.42
N GLY A 181 9.64 17.07 -3.75
CA GLY A 181 9.82 15.96 -4.70
C GLY A 181 10.70 14.85 -4.09
N ALA A 182 10.54 13.60 -4.53
CA ALA A 182 11.39 12.53 -4.00
C ALA A 182 12.86 12.76 -4.38
N SER A 183 13.68 13.07 -3.37
CA SER A 183 15.15 13.13 -3.48
C SER A 183 15.78 11.74 -3.58
#